data_AF-A0A7J5XF35-F1
#
_entry.id   AF-A0A7J5XF35-F1
#
_cell.length_a   1.000
_cell.length_b   1.000
_cell.length_c   1.000
_cell.angle_alpha   90.00
_cell.angle_beta   90.00
_cell.angle_gamma   90.00
#
_symmetry.space_group_name_H-M   'P 1'
#
loop_
_entity.id
_entity.type
_entity.pdbx_description
1 polymer ?
#
loop_
_entity_poly.entity_id
_entity_poly.type
_entity_poly.pdbx_seq_one_letter_code
_entity_poly.pdbx_strand_id
1 'polypeptide(L)'
;MDVVELFGLKGVQHTPISIKNARVSQEANYAIVIEEDLDLSIDFFSFLSQTVHLLDEDDSLYCISAWNDQGYEHTAEDPALLYRVESMPGLGWVLKKSLYKDELEPKWPTPEKLWDWDMWMRMPEQRKGRECVIPDVSRSYHFGIIGLNMNGYFHEVYFKKHKFNTVPNVQLKNVYSLKKDAYEVEILNLLKEAEVLDHSKNPCEDSFLPDTEGKTYVMFIKMETETDTSTWTELAKCLHVWDLDVRGYHSGLWRLFRKRNHVLVVAVPISPYSFLYSCGPVLPADFPRELQAEQRILMSGAQRLMAEM
;
A
#
# COMPACT_ATOMS: atom_id res chain seq x y z
N MET A 1 -30.71 4.08 -1.47
CA MET A 1 -31.28 2.76 -1.82
C MET A 1 -31.62 2.67 -3.32
N ASP A 2 -31.57 3.76 -4.10
CA ASP A 2 -31.98 3.74 -5.52
C ASP A 2 -31.01 3.01 -6.48
N VAL A 3 -29.71 2.93 -6.14
CA VAL A 3 -28.70 2.30 -7.02
C VAL A 3 -28.74 0.76 -6.95
N VAL A 4 -28.98 0.18 -5.78
CA VAL A 4 -29.02 -1.28 -5.61
C VAL A 4 -30.22 -1.91 -6.30
N GLU A 5 -31.36 -1.22 -6.32
CA GLU A 5 -32.56 -1.68 -7.03
C GLU A 5 -32.37 -1.64 -8.57
N LEU A 6 -31.68 -0.62 -9.08
CA LEU A 6 -31.34 -0.48 -10.51
C LEU A 6 -30.52 -1.66 -11.06
N PHE A 7 -29.66 -2.25 -10.23
CA PHE A 7 -28.79 -3.37 -10.60
C PHE A 7 -29.27 -4.74 -10.10
N GLY A 8 -30.47 -4.83 -9.51
CA GLY A 8 -31.01 -6.08 -8.96
C GLY A 8 -30.20 -6.63 -7.77
N LEU A 9 -29.53 -5.75 -7.03
CA LEU A 9 -28.69 -6.08 -5.88
C LEU A 9 -29.48 -5.94 -4.56
N LYS A 10 -29.19 -6.80 -3.59
CA LYS A 10 -29.73 -6.69 -2.22
C LYS A 10 -28.88 -5.70 -1.43
N GLY A 11 -29.37 -4.47 -1.27
CA GLY A 11 -28.75 -3.49 -0.38
C GLY A 11 -29.10 -3.76 1.09
N VAL A 12 -28.09 -3.87 1.95
CA VAL A 12 -28.28 -3.92 3.40
C VAL A 12 -27.63 -2.66 3.98
N GLN A 13 -28.45 -1.73 4.45
CA GLN A 13 -27.96 -0.53 5.13
C GLN A 13 -27.82 -0.82 6.62
N HIS A 14 -26.59 -0.76 7.13
CA HIS A 14 -26.34 -0.89 8.56
C HIS A 14 -26.28 0.50 9.22
N THR A 15 -26.98 0.65 10.34
CA THR A 15 -26.74 1.78 11.24
C THR A 15 -25.31 1.66 11.78
N PRO A 16 -24.46 2.70 11.67
CA PRO A 16 -23.14 2.70 12.28
C PRO A 16 -23.23 2.37 13.77
N ILE A 17 -22.26 1.62 14.29
CA ILE A 17 -22.20 1.33 15.74
C ILE A 17 -21.66 2.57 16.47
N SER A 18 -20.78 3.33 15.83
CA SER A 18 -20.24 4.59 16.33
C SER A 18 -19.88 5.53 15.18
N ILE A 19 -19.39 6.73 15.49
CA ILE A 19 -18.93 7.72 14.49
C ILE A 19 -17.77 7.17 13.64
N LYS A 20 -16.98 6.22 14.17
CA LYS A 20 -15.79 5.67 13.50
C LYS A 20 -15.92 4.20 13.08
N ASN A 21 -16.97 3.50 13.51
CA ASN A 21 -17.11 2.06 13.31
C ASN A 21 -18.46 1.69 12.68
N ALA A 22 -18.41 0.87 11.63
CA ALA A 22 -19.57 0.25 10.99
C ALA A 22 -19.63 -1.26 11.28
N ARG A 23 -20.78 -1.90 10.98
CA ARG A 23 -20.90 -3.36 10.93
C ARG A 23 -20.75 -3.85 9.50
N VAL A 24 -20.03 -4.96 9.33
CA VAL A 24 -20.08 -5.74 8.10
C VAL A 24 -21.07 -6.89 8.31
N SER A 25 -22.05 -7.04 7.42
CA SER A 25 -22.86 -8.25 7.33
C SER A 25 -22.48 -9.00 6.07
N GLN A 26 -22.19 -10.29 6.22
CA GLN A 26 -21.66 -11.09 5.14
C GLN A 26 -22.23 -12.51 5.20
N GLU A 27 -22.95 -12.88 4.14
CA GLU A 27 -23.42 -14.25 3.90
C GLU A 27 -22.50 -15.00 2.92
N ALA A 28 -21.95 -14.31 1.92
CA ALA A 28 -21.06 -14.85 0.89
C ALA A 28 -19.61 -15.04 1.38
N ASN A 29 -18.83 -15.90 0.71
CA ASN A 29 -17.42 -16.19 1.09
C ASN A 29 -16.51 -14.96 1.05
N TYR A 30 -16.84 -13.97 0.22
CA TYR A 30 -16.16 -12.69 0.13
C TYR A 30 -17.15 -11.53 0.14
N ALA A 31 -16.68 -10.38 0.61
CA ALA A 31 -17.36 -9.11 0.51
C ALA A 31 -16.38 -8.09 -0.06
N ILE A 32 -16.84 -7.29 -1.02
CA ILE A 32 -16.07 -6.15 -1.53
C ILE A 32 -16.53 -4.92 -0.74
N VAL A 33 -15.60 -4.24 -0.08
CA VAL A 33 -15.85 -3.06 0.75
C VAL A 33 -15.34 -1.84 0.00
N ILE A 34 -16.27 -0.94 -0.33
CA ILE A 34 -16.04 0.30 -1.10
C ILE A 34 -16.64 1.46 -0.32
N GLU A 35 -15.87 2.54 -0.17
CA GLU A 35 -16.32 3.79 0.43
C GLU A 35 -17.02 4.67 -0.61
N GLU A 36 -17.88 5.59 -0.17
CA GLU A 36 -18.73 6.38 -1.06
C GLU A 36 -17.98 7.47 -1.86
N ASP A 37 -16.76 7.77 -1.46
CA ASP A 37 -15.88 8.80 -2.01
C ASP A 37 -14.75 8.21 -2.89
N LEU A 38 -14.99 7.02 -3.45
CA LEU A 38 -14.11 6.32 -4.37
C LEU A 38 -14.68 6.25 -5.79
N ASP A 39 -13.89 6.68 -6.77
CA ASP A 39 -14.06 6.29 -8.16
C ASP A 39 -13.44 4.90 -8.38
N LEU A 40 -14.15 4.03 -9.09
CA LEU A 40 -13.68 2.68 -9.42
C LEU A 40 -13.19 2.61 -10.86
N SER A 41 -12.03 1.98 -11.06
CA SER A 41 -11.47 1.76 -12.38
C SER A 41 -12.41 0.90 -13.24
N ILE A 42 -12.40 1.14 -14.54
CA ILE A 42 -13.17 0.39 -15.53
C ILE A 42 -12.87 -1.12 -15.52
N ASP A 43 -11.68 -1.52 -15.05
CA ASP A 43 -11.28 -2.92 -14.91
C ASP A 43 -11.34 -3.44 -13.45
N PHE A 44 -11.93 -2.72 -12.51
CA PHE A 44 -11.93 -3.08 -11.08
C PHE A 44 -12.38 -4.53 -10.82
N PHE A 45 -13.51 -4.95 -11.39
CA PHE A 45 -13.98 -6.33 -11.24
C PHE A 45 -13.17 -7.34 -12.06
N SER A 46 -12.55 -6.94 -13.17
CA SER A 46 -11.63 -7.79 -13.93
C SER A 46 -10.36 -8.08 -13.15
N PHE A 47 -9.81 -7.07 -12.45
CA PHE A 47 -8.71 -7.23 -11.50
C PHE A 47 -9.07 -8.21 -10.38
N LEU A 48 -10.22 -8.00 -9.71
CA LEU A 48 -10.65 -8.88 -8.61
C LEU A 48 -10.95 -10.31 -9.09
N SER A 49 -11.55 -10.48 -10.25
CA SER A 49 -11.82 -11.82 -10.82
C SER A 49 -10.54 -12.61 -11.08
N GLN A 50 -9.44 -11.92 -11.39
CA GLN A 50 -8.14 -12.56 -11.61
C GLN A 50 -7.39 -12.84 -10.31
N THR A 51 -7.64 -12.11 -9.21
CA THR A 51 -6.85 -12.21 -7.98
C THR A 51 -7.56 -12.87 -6.80
N VAL A 52 -8.90 -12.86 -6.74
CA VAL A 52 -9.66 -13.31 -5.56
C VAL A 52 -9.36 -14.74 -5.12
N HIS A 53 -9.07 -15.63 -6.07
CA HIS A 53 -8.71 -17.03 -5.79
C HIS A 53 -7.49 -17.17 -4.88
N LEU A 54 -6.56 -16.20 -4.90
CA LEU A 54 -5.38 -16.20 -4.05
C LEU A 54 -5.74 -16.23 -2.56
N LEU A 55 -6.86 -15.62 -2.15
CA LEU A 55 -7.31 -15.61 -0.76
C LEU A 55 -7.75 -16.99 -0.25
N ASP A 56 -8.08 -17.92 -1.15
CA ASP A 56 -8.38 -19.32 -0.79
C ASP A 56 -7.16 -20.22 -0.87
N GLU A 57 -6.18 -19.85 -1.70
CA GLU A 57 -5.00 -20.66 -1.98
C GLU A 57 -3.78 -20.30 -1.13
N ASP A 58 -3.79 -19.17 -0.43
CA ASP A 58 -2.70 -18.68 0.42
C ASP A 58 -3.21 -18.03 1.72
N ASP A 59 -3.14 -18.76 2.83
CA ASP A 59 -3.56 -18.29 4.16
C ASP A 59 -2.66 -17.18 4.73
N SER A 60 -1.50 -16.89 4.10
CA SER A 60 -0.67 -15.75 4.47
C SER A 60 -1.19 -14.42 3.94
N LEU A 61 -2.22 -14.43 3.09
CA LEU A 61 -2.90 -13.23 2.61
C LEU A 61 -4.02 -12.79 3.56
N TYR A 62 -4.05 -11.50 3.83
CA TYR A 62 -5.02 -10.81 4.66
C TYR A 62 -6.16 -10.24 3.82
N CYS A 63 -5.84 -9.62 2.68
CA CYS A 63 -6.80 -8.98 1.81
C CYS A 63 -6.27 -8.82 0.37
N ILE A 64 -7.15 -8.37 -0.52
CA ILE A 64 -6.79 -7.81 -1.83
C ILE A 64 -7.32 -6.38 -1.83
N SER A 65 -6.48 -5.39 -2.10
CA SER A 65 -6.88 -3.98 -2.19
C SER A 65 -6.62 -3.43 -3.59
N ALA A 66 -7.48 -2.52 -4.02
CA ALA A 66 -7.36 -1.77 -5.25
C ALA A 66 -6.41 -0.56 -5.13
N TRP A 67 -5.86 -0.29 -3.95
CA TRP A 67 -5.10 0.91 -3.66
C TRP A 67 -3.62 0.61 -3.39
N ASN A 68 -2.75 1.35 -4.09
CA ASN A 68 -1.32 1.40 -3.80
C ASN A 68 -0.98 2.75 -3.14
N ASP A 69 -0.61 2.73 -1.86
CA ASP A 69 -0.25 3.92 -1.09
C ASP A 69 0.95 4.70 -1.65
N GLN A 70 1.81 4.04 -2.44
CA GLN A 70 2.98 4.65 -3.08
C GLN A 70 2.81 4.83 -4.60
N GLY A 71 1.59 4.57 -5.12
CA GLY A 71 1.28 4.57 -6.55
C GLY A 71 0.85 5.94 -7.08
N TYR A 72 1.80 6.88 -7.18
CA TYR A 72 1.56 8.21 -7.75
C TYR A 72 1.81 8.21 -9.27
N GLU A 73 1.32 9.25 -9.95
CA GLU A 73 1.45 9.41 -11.41
C GLU A 73 2.87 9.15 -11.93
N HIS A 74 3.88 9.57 -11.17
CA HIS A 74 5.30 9.45 -11.49
C HIS A 74 6.01 8.22 -10.88
N THR A 75 5.34 7.46 -10.01
CA THR A 75 5.93 6.30 -9.30
C THR A 75 5.24 4.96 -9.49
N ALA A 76 4.12 4.91 -10.22
CA ALA A 76 3.51 3.69 -10.73
C ALA A 76 3.55 3.68 -12.26
N GLU A 77 3.61 2.53 -12.91
CA GLU A 77 3.77 2.40 -14.36
C GLU A 77 2.95 1.25 -14.98
N ASP A 78 3.07 0.02 -14.47
CA ASP A 78 2.56 -1.19 -15.14
C ASP A 78 1.20 -1.62 -14.57
N PRO A 79 0.09 -1.43 -15.30
CA PRO A 79 -1.23 -1.81 -14.80
C PRO A 79 -1.39 -3.33 -14.62
N ALA A 80 -0.52 -4.16 -15.19
CA ALA A 80 -0.57 -5.62 -15.06
C ALA A 80 0.26 -6.17 -13.88
N LEU A 81 1.04 -5.31 -13.20
CA LEU A 81 1.92 -5.67 -12.10
C LEU A 81 1.20 -5.60 -10.75
N LEU A 82 1.54 -6.53 -9.87
CA LEU A 82 0.98 -6.67 -8.53
C LEU A 82 2.10 -6.83 -7.49
N TYR A 83 1.80 -6.47 -6.25
CA TYR A 83 2.69 -6.56 -5.10
C TYR A 83 2.01 -7.26 -3.92
N ARG A 84 2.82 -7.84 -3.02
CA ARG A 84 2.44 -8.11 -1.63
C ARG A 84 2.96 -6.98 -0.75
N VAL A 85 2.16 -6.55 0.22
CA VAL A 85 2.54 -5.51 1.20
C VAL A 85 2.09 -5.86 2.62
N GLU A 86 2.90 -5.50 3.60
CA GLU A 86 2.67 -5.77 5.03
C GLU A 86 1.71 -4.76 5.70
N SER A 87 0.58 -4.47 5.06
CA SER A 87 -0.44 -3.57 5.59
C SER A 87 -1.84 -3.99 5.14
N MET A 88 -2.86 -3.25 5.56
CA MET A 88 -4.24 -3.33 5.07
C MET A 88 -4.61 -1.95 4.50
N PRO A 89 -4.40 -1.70 3.19
CA PRO A 89 -4.59 -0.38 2.59
C PRO A 89 -6.04 0.11 2.58
N GLY A 90 -7.01 -0.81 2.50
CA GLY A 90 -8.42 -0.46 2.40
C GLY A 90 -8.78 0.08 1.00
N LEU A 91 -9.56 1.18 0.96
CA LEU A 91 -9.89 1.96 -0.24
C LEU A 91 -10.30 1.12 -1.46
N GLY A 92 -11.32 0.26 -1.29
CA GLY A 92 -11.75 -0.72 -2.27
C GLY A 92 -11.01 -2.04 -2.10
N TRP A 93 -11.51 -2.91 -1.23
CA TRP A 93 -10.81 -4.13 -0.82
C TRP A 93 -11.74 -5.33 -0.62
N VAL A 94 -11.17 -6.53 -0.67
CA VAL A 94 -11.87 -7.80 -0.51
C VAL A 94 -11.65 -8.36 0.89
N LEU A 95 -12.75 -8.64 1.58
CA LEU A 95 -12.80 -9.26 2.91
C LEU A 95 -13.27 -10.71 2.83
N LYS A 96 -12.43 -11.65 3.26
CA LYS A 96 -12.79 -13.06 3.40
C LYS A 96 -13.72 -13.26 4.60
N LYS A 97 -14.79 -14.04 4.41
CA LYS A 97 -15.82 -14.28 5.44
C LYS A 97 -15.24 -14.90 6.70
N SER A 98 -14.37 -15.90 6.56
CA SER A 98 -13.76 -16.57 7.72
C SER A 98 -12.90 -15.61 8.53
N LEU A 99 -12.10 -14.77 7.88
CA LEU A 99 -11.34 -13.71 8.56
C LEU A 99 -12.29 -12.80 9.37
N TYR A 100 -13.39 -12.35 8.77
CA TYR A 100 -14.33 -11.49 9.48
C TYR A 100 -15.04 -12.22 10.63
N LYS A 101 -15.73 -13.33 10.33
CA LYS A 101 -16.61 -14.02 11.28
C LYS A 101 -15.86 -14.72 12.40
N ASP A 102 -14.73 -15.33 12.08
CA ASP A 102 -14.02 -16.20 13.03
C ASP A 102 -12.95 -15.42 13.79
N GLU A 103 -12.41 -14.33 13.23
CA GLU A 103 -11.32 -13.56 13.85
C GLU A 103 -11.66 -12.11 14.22
N LEU A 104 -12.31 -11.33 13.35
CA LEU A 104 -12.46 -9.88 13.57
C LEU A 104 -13.73 -9.53 14.34
N GLU A 105 -14.89 -10.05 13.93
CA GLU A 105 -16.21 -9.74 14.49
C GLU A 105 -16.30 -9.99 16.01
N PRO A 106 -15.79 -11.12 16.58
CA PRO A 106 -15.89 -11.38 18.01
C PRO A 106 -15.11 -10.39 18.89
N LYS A 107 -14.08 -9.74 18.33
CA LYS A 107 -13.21 -8.78 19.02
C LYS A 107 -13.28 -7.38 18.42
N TRP A 108 -14.32 -7.09 17.64
CA TRP A 108 -14.50 -5.79 17.02
C TRP A 108 -14.53 -4.69 18.09
N PRO A 109 -13.88 -3.53 17.90
CA PRO A 109 -13.87 -2.46 18.88
C PRO A 109 -15.28 -2.05 19.32
N THR A 110 -15.49 -1.95 20.63
CA THR A 110 -16.78 -1.54 21.21
C THR A 110 -17.06 -0.06 20.90
N PRO A 111 -18.33 0.40 20.97
CA PRO A 111 -18.71 1.76 20.56
C PRO A 111 -17.96 2.88 21.29
N GLU A 112 -17.49 2.63 22.50
CA GLU A 112 -16.80 3.59 23.36
C GLU A 112 -15.35 3.83 22.93
N LYS A 113 -14.77 2.93 22.12
CA LYS A 113 -13.41 3.08 21.60
C LYS A 113 -13.42 3.99 20.37
N LEU A 114 -12.77 5.15 20.49
CA LEU A 114 -12.57 6.12 19.40
C LEU A 114 -11.43 5.74 18.44
N TRP A 115 -11.28 4.45 18.17
CA TRP A 115 -10.27 3.91 17.26
C TRP A 115 -10.78 3.96 15.83
N ASP A 116 -9.90 4.27 14.89
CA ASP A 116 -10.17 4.10 13.46
C ASP A 116 -10.07 2.59 13.13
N TRP A 117 -11.11 2.05 12.48
CA TRP A 117 -11.27 0.61 12.30
C TRP A 117 -10.15 -0.01 11.44
N ASP A 118 -9.67 0.74 10.46
CA ASP A 118 -8.61 0.36 9.54
C ASP A 118 -7.26 0.31 10.25
N MET A 119 -6.97 1.31 11.09
CA MET A 119 -5.78 1.31 11.96
C MET A 119 -5.80 0.12 12.91
N TRP A 120 -6.95 -0.19 13.52
CA TRP A 120 -7.09 -1.39 14.35
C TRP A 120 -6.86 -2.68 13.57
N MET A 121 -7.30 -2.77 12.32
CA MET A 121 -7.03 -3.95 11.47
C MET A 121 -5.56 -4.10 11.07
N ARG A 122 -4.81 -3.00 10.98
CA ARG A 122 -3.36 -3.01 10.68
C ARG A 122 -2.50 -3.46 11.85
N MET A 123 -3.02 -3.39 13.08
CA MET A 123 -2.29 -3.79 14.28
C MET A 123 -1.84 -5.27 14.22
N PRO A 124 -0.65 -5.61 14.78
CA PRO A 124 -0.11 -6.97 14.73
C PRO A 124 -1.05 -8.05 15.29
N GLU A 125 -1.88 -7.72 16.29
CA GLU A 125 -2.84 -8.65 16.91
C GLU A 125 -3.98 -9.07 15.97
N GLN A 126 -4.28 -8.25 14.95
CA GLN A 126 -5.29 -8.50 13.93
C GLN A 126 -4.64 -9.08 12.68
N ARG A 127 -3.66 -8.37 12.12
CA ARG A 127 -3.00 -8.74 10.87
C ARG A 127 -2.18 -10.02 10.99
N LYS A 128 -1.55 -10.28 12.15
CA LYS A 128 -0.76 -11.49 12.46
C LYS A 128 0.32 -11.79 11.41
N GLY A 129 1.00 -10.76 10.92
CA GLY A 129 2.06 -10.89 9.90
C GLY A 129 1.57 -11.28 8.50
N ARG A 130 0.24 -11.30 8.25
CA ARG A 130 -0.32 -11.48 6.91
C ARG A 130 -0.19 -10.21 6.08
N GLU A 131 -0.34 -10.35 4.78
CA GLU A 131 -0.10 -9.30 3.79
C GLU A 131 -1.29 -9.10 2.85
N CYS A 132 -1.40 -7.95 2.22
CA CYS A 132 -2.40 -7.75 1.17
C CYS A 132 -1.76 -7.72 -0.22
N VAL A 133 -2.53 -8.18 -1.21
CA VAL A 133 -2.19 -7.96 -2.62
C VAL A 133 -2.69 -6.59 -3.06
N ILE A 134 -1.82 -5.82 -3.72
CA ILE A 134 -2.15 -4.52 -4.34
C ILE A 134 -1.66 -4.48 -5.79
N PRO A 135 -2.30 -3.71 -6.69
CA PRO A 135 -1.75 -3.43 -8.00
C PRO A 135 -0.67 -2.35 -7.95
N ASP A 136 0.21 -2.28 -8.95
CA ASP A 136 1.12 -1.14 -9.09
C ASP A 136 0.36 0.16 -9.38
N VAL A 137 -0.53 0.13 -10.37
CA VAL A 137 -1.46 1.23 -10.70
C VAL A 137 -2.80 1.00 -9.99
N SER A 138 -3.24 1.92 -9.14
CA SER A 138 -4.48 1.76 -8.36
C SER A 138 -5.73 1.60 -9.24
N ARG A 139 -6.69 0.80 -8.74
CA ARG A 139 -8.03 0.58 -9.33
C ARG A 139 -9.14 1.33 -8.59
N SER A 140 -8.78 2.12 -7.59
CA SER A 140 -9.64 3.09 -6.92
C SER A 140 -8.96 4.45 -6.91
N TYR A 141 -9.76 5.53 -6.91
CA TYR A 141 -9.30 6.90 -6.73
C TYR A 141 -10.16 7.62 -5.70
N HIS A 142 -9.53 8.19 -4.68
CA HIS A 142 -10.23 8.87 -3.60
C HIS A 142 -10.47 10.35 -3.96
N PHE A 143 -11.71 10.71 -4.24
CA PHE A 143 -12.10 12.09 -4.59
C PHE A 143 -12.65 12.89 -3.41
N GLY A 144 -12.85 12.27 -2.25
CA GLY A 144 -13.36 12.95 -1.05
C GLY A 144 -12.44 14.08 -0.60
N ILE A 145 -12.89 15.33 -0.70
CA ILE A 145 -12.16 16.51 -0.20
C ILE A 145 -12.64 16.92 1.20
N ILE A 146 -13.91 16.59 1.51
CA ILE A 146 -14.57 16.89 2.78
C ILE A 146 -14.91 15.54 3.42
N GLY A 147 -14.37 15.28 4.61
CA GLY A 147 -14.58 14.02 5.33
C GLY A 147 -14.09 14.12 6.77
N LEU A 148 -14.21 13.02 7.54
CA LEU A 148 -13.89 13.01 8.97
C LEU A 148 -12.45 13.45 9.27
N ASN A 149 -11.50 12.96 8.47
CA ASN A 149 -10.06 13.22 8.63
C ASN A 149 -9.44 13.92 7.40
N MET A 150 -10.28 14.50 6.52
CA MET A 150 -9.88 15.03 5.22
C MET A 150 -10.09 16.54 5.12
N ASN A 151 -9.17 17.23 4.45
CA ASN A 151 -9.31 18.63 4.07
C ASN A 151 -8.66 18.89 2.70
N GLY A 152 -8.96 20.04 2.09
CA GLY A 152 -8.50 20.37 0.74
C GLY A 152 -6.98 20.35 0.55
N TYR A 153 -6.21 20.84 1.53
CA TYR A 153 -4.75 20.80 1.46
C TYR A 153 -4.22 19.37 1.52
N PHE A 154 -4.75 18.55 2.43
CA PHE A 154 -4.35 17.16 2.57
C PHE A 154 -4.66 16.32 1.33
N HIS A 155 -5.84 16.52 0.73
CA HIS A 155 -6.21 15.88 -0.53
C HIS A 155 -5.26 16.29 -1.66
N GLU A 156 -4.98 17.58 -1.79
CA GLU A 156 -4.09 18.10 -2.84
C GLU A 156 -2.65 17.56 -2.74
N VAL A 157 -2.13 17.43 -1.51
CA VAL A 157 -0.76 16.94 -1.28
C VAL A 157 -0.66 15.43 -1.51
N TYR A 158 -1.58 14.63 -0.94
CA TYR A 158 -1.42 13.18 -0.89
C TYR A 158 -2.32 12.40 -1.83
N PHE A 159 -3.49 12.88 -2.24
CA PHE A 159 -4.45 12.06 -3.00
C PHE A 159 -4.60 12.50 -4.46
N LYS A 160 -4.52 13.80 -4.73
CA LYS A 160 -4.80 14.37 -6.05
C LYS A 160 -3.99 13.76 -7.19
N LYS A 161 -2.71 13.44 -6.94
CA LYS A 161 -1.76 12.88 -7.93
C LYS A 161 -1.58 11.37 -7.83
N HIS A 162 -2.47 10.65 -7.15
CA HIS A 162 -2.46 9.20 -7.21
C HIS A 162 -2.80 8.70 -8.61
N LYS A 163 -2.06 7.71 -9.10
CA LYS A 163 -2.25 7.15 -10.43
C LYS A 163 -3.48 6.24 -10.42
N PHE A 164 -4.36 6.45 -11.39
CA PHE A 164 -5.61 5.71 -11.53
C PHE A 164 -5.66 5.01 -12.89
N ASN A 165 -5.96 3.71 -12.89
CA ASN A 165 -6.05 2.95 -14.12
C ASN A 165 -7.31 3.32 -14.91
N THR A 166 -7.14 3.49 -16.22
CA THR A 166 -8.24 3.73 -17.18
C THR A 166 -8.24 2.72 -18.31
N VAL A 167 -7.30 1.77 -18.32
CA VAL A 167 -7.20 0.73 -19.34
C VAL A 167 -8.16 -0.42 -18.99
N PRO A 168 -9.10 -0.80 -19.89
CA PRO A 168 -10.03 -1.89 -19.64
C PRO A 168 -9.37 -3.27 -19.80
N ASN A 169 -9.88 -4.26 -19.06
CA ASN A 169 -9.57 -5.69 -19.22
C ASN A 169 -8.07 -6.04 -19.23
N VAL A 170 -7.28 -5.35 -18.40
CA VAL A 170 -5.85 -5.63 -18.25
C VAL A 170 -5.64 -7.09 -17.82
N GLN A 171 -4.80 -7.80 -18.54
CA GLN A 171 -4.39 -9.15 -18.18
C GLN A 171 -3.22 -9.07 -17.20
N LEU A 172 -3.45 -9.52 -15.97
CA LEU A 172 -2.44 -9.45 -14.91
C LEU A 172 -1.32 -10.46 -15.19
N LYS A 173 -0.08 -10.05 -14.95
CA LYS A 173 1.09 -10.90 -15.18
C LYS A 173 1.35 -11.76 -13.96
N ASN A 174 1.69 -13.03 -14.20
CA ASN A 174 2.23 -13.95 -13.19
C ASN A 174 1.45 -14.01 -11.87
N VAL A 175 0.11 -13.98 -11.88
CA VAL A 175 -0.71 -13.91 -10.65
C VAL A 175 -0.35 -14.97 -9.60
N TYR A 176 -0.02 -16.20 -10.03
CA TYR A 176 0.39 -17.27 -9.12
C TYR A 176 1.74 -17.03 -8.41
N SER A 177 2.59 -16.14 -8.92
CA SER A 177 3.83 -15.77 -8.22
C SER A 177 3.58 -14.90 -7.00
N LEU A 178 2.35 -14.43 -6.76
CA LEU A 178 1.99 -13.72 -5.53
C LEU A 178 1.76 -14.64 -4.32
N LYS A 179 1.79 -15.97 -4.50
CA LYS A 179 1.77 -16.89 -3.34
C LYS A 179 3.07 -16.75 -2.57
N LYS A 180 3.00 -16.83 -1.23
CA LYS A 180 4.12 -16.55 -0.31
C LYS A 180 5.49 -16.98 -0.82
N ASP A 181 5.72 -18.28 -0.98
CA ASP A 181 7.05 -18.81 -1.36
C ASP A 181 7.43 -18.46 -2.80
N ALA A 182 6.46 -18.39 -3.71
CA ALA A 182 6.69 -18.01 -5.10
C ALA A 182 7.05 -16.53 -5.24
N TYR A 183 6.53 -15.68 -4.35
CA TYR A 183 6.82 -14.25 -4.35
C TYR A 183 8.25 -13.97 -3.92
N GLU A 184 8.78 -14.72 -2.95
CA GLU A 184 10.20 -14.65 -2.60
C GLU A 184 11.10 -15.00 -3.79
N VAL A 185 10.73 -16.01 -4.58
CA VAL A 185 11.47 -16.37 -5.80
C VAL A 185 11.44 -15.22 -6.82
N GLU A 186 10.29 -14.58 -7.00
CA GLU A 186 10.15 -13.41 -7.88
C GLU A 186 11.03 -12.24 -7.40
N ILE A 187 10.99 -11.90 -6.12
CA ILE A 187 11.83 -10.83 -5.53
C ILE A 187 13.31 -11.13 -5.72
N LEU A 188 13.74 -12.37 -5.46
CA LEU A 188 15.13 -12.77 -5.66
C LEU A 188 15.57 -12.70 -7.13
N ASN A 189 14.68 -12.98 -8.08
CA ASN A 189 14.99 -12.85 -9.51
C ASN A 189 15.12 -11.38 -9.91
N LEU A 190 14.19 -10.53 -9.48
CA LEU A 190 14.26 -9.08 -9.71
C LEU A 190 15.56 -8.48 -9.16
N LEU A 191 15.94 -8.86 -7.94
CA LEU A 191 17.15 -8.38 -7.30
C LEU A 191 18.44 -8.86 -7.98
N LYS A 192 18.46 -10.08 -8.55
CA LYS A 192 19.62 -10.59 -9.31
C LYS A 192 19.81 -9.84 -10.63
N GLU A 193 18.72 -9.38 -11.24
CA GLU A 193 18.74 -8.62 -12.50
C GLU A 193 18.96 -7.12 -12.28
N ALA A 194 18.72 -6.63 -11.06
CA ALA A 194 18.82 -5.21 -10.74
C ALA A 194 20.25 -4.68 -10.79
N GLU A 195 20.44 -3.54 -11.44
CA GLU A 195 21.70 -2.80 -11.41
C GLU A 195 21.78 -1.96 -10.12
N VAL A 196 22.89 -2.08 -9.39
CA VAL A 196 23.10 -1.31 -8.14
C VAL A 196 23.37 0.15 -8.49
N LEU A 197 22.61 1.07 -7.91
CA LEU A 197 22.81 2.51 -8.08
C LEU A 197 24.05 3.01 -7.32
N ASP A 198 24.53 4.21 -7.69
CA ASP A 198 25.70 4.83 -7.07
C ASP A 198 25.29 5.65 -5.84
N HIS A 199 25.46 5.08 -4.64
CA HIS A 199 25.10 5.72 -3.37
C HIS A 199 26.01 6.87 -2.95
N SER A 200 27.03 7.22 -3.74
CA SER A 200 27.75 8.49 -3.53
C SER A 200 26.94 9.70 -3.99
N LYS A 201 25.89 9.49 -4.79
CA LYS A 201 24.96 10.53 -5.27
C LYS A 201 23.76 10.68 -4.35
N ASN A 202 23.16 11.87 -4.39
CA ASN A 202 21.92 12.16 -3.66
C ASN A 202 20.71 11.47 -4.32
N PRO A 203 20.02 10.52 -3.68
CA PRO A 203 18.89 9.82 -4.27
C PRO A 203 17.63 10.67 -4.43
N CYS A 204 17.56 11.83 -3.79
CA CYS A 204 16.50 12.80 -4.00
C CYS A 204 16.66 13.61 -5.30
N GLU A 205 17.80 13.52 -5.96
CA GLU A 205 18.00 14.15 -7.27
C GLU A 205 17.65 13.21 -8.42
N ASP A 206 17.21 13.78 -9.54
CA ASP A 206 16.97 13.01 -10.77
C ASP A 206 18.27 12.41 -11.35
N SER A 207 19.42 12.98 -11.00
CA SER A 207 20.76 12.52 -11.39
C SER A 207 21.15 11.17 -10.78
N PHE A 208 20.41 10.72 -9.75
CA PHE A 208 20.62 9.44 -9.08
C PHE A 208 20.35 8.25 -10.02
N LEU A 209 19.26 8.33 -10.80
CA LEU A 209 18.94 7.32 -11.81
C LEU A 209 19.54 7.69 -13.17
N PRO A 210 20.19 6.74 -13.87
CA PRO A 210 20.56 6.91 -15.27
C PRO A 210 19.35 7.24 -16.15
N ASP A 211 19.56 8.02 -17.21
CA ASP A 211 18.53 8.34 -18.21
C ASP A 211 18.28 7.13 -19.13
N THR A 212 17.55 6.15 -18.59
CA THR A 212 17.11 4.92 -19.26
C THR A 212 15.63 4.67 -18.98
N GLU A 213 15.01 3.72 -19.68
CA GLU A 213 13.64 3.28 -19.42
C GLU A 213 13.57 1.75 -19.45
N GLY A 214 12.67 1.16 -18.67
CA GLY A 214 12.43 -0.29 -18.67
C GLY A 214 13.54 -1.12 -18.00
N LYS A 215 14.42 -0.48 -17.23
CA LYS A 215 15.46 -1.16 -16.44
C LYS A 215 14.99 -1.42 -15.01
N THR A 216 15.69 -2.34 -14.33
CA THR A 216 15.52 -2.60 -12.91
C THR A 216 16.76 -2.11 -12.18
N TYR A 217 16.57 -1.27 -11.18
CA TYR A 217 17.62 -0.73 -10.34
C TYR A 217 17.39 -1.10 -8.88
N VAL A 218 18.47 -1.19 -8.10
CA VAL A 218 18.39 -1.37 -6.65
C VAL A 218 19.21 -0.32 -5.92
N MET A 219 18.64 0.23 -4.85
CA MET A 219 19.33 1.04 -3.86
C MET A 219 19.13 0.45 -2.46
N PHE A 220 20.02 0.84 -1.55
CA PHE A 220 20.08 0.34 -0.19
C PHE A 220 19.99 1.53 0.75
N ILE A 221 19.08 1.46 1.71
CA ILE A 221 18.87 2.48 2.74
C ILE A 221 19.19 1.89 4.11
N LYS A 222 19.66 2.74 5.02
CA LYS A 222 19.89 2.33 6.40
C LYS A 222 18.57 2.23 7.17
N MET A 223 18.38 1.12 7.86
CA MET A 223 17.29 0.88 8.80
C MET A 223 17.73 -0.21 9.77
N GLU A 224 18.15 0.17 10.97
CA GLU A 224 18.75 -0.76 11.95
C GLU A 224 17.70 -1.62 12.67
N THR A 225 16.50 -1.09 12.84
CA THR A 225 15.36 -1.74 13.50
C THR A 225 14.08 -1.47 12.72
N GLU A 226 13.02 -2.25 12.97
CA GLU A 226 11.70 -2.01 12.36
C GLU A 226 11.14 -0.61 12.67
N THR A 227 11.56 -0.02 13.79
CA THR A 227 11.20 1.33 14.21
C THR A 227 12.10 2.44 13.64
N ASP A 228 13.20 2.10 12.98
CA ASP A 228 14.14 3.06 12.39
C ASP A 228 13.70 3.49 10.99
N THR A 229 12.54 4.14 10.91
CA THR A 229 11.88 4.46 9.64
C THR A 229 12.40 5.75 8.99
N SER A 230 13.31 6.46 9.66
CA SER A 230 13.69 7.84 9.32
C SER A 230 14.23 8.00 7.89
N THR A 231 15.15 7.14 7.48
CA THR A 231 15.76 7.16 6.13
C THR A 231 14.71 6.96 5.04
N TRP A 232 13.78 6.00 5.23
CA TRP A 232 12.69 5.77 4.29
C TRP A 232 11.74 6.97 4.24
N THR A 233 11.35 7.52 5.40
CA THR A 233 10.44 8.66 5.47
C THR A 233 10.99 9.88 4.74
N GLU A 234 12.26 10.22 4.93
CA GLU A 234 12.88 11.36 4.22
C GLU A 234 13.03 11.09 2.71
N LEU A 235 13.34 9.85 2.32
CA LEU A 235 13.35 9.45 0.91
C LEU A 235 11.95 9.58 0.28
N ALA A 236 10.91 9.05 0.93
CA ALA A 236 9.53 9.13 0.46
C ALA A 236 9.08 10.59 0.29
N LYS A 237 9.43 11.45 1.25
CA LYS A 237 9.15 12.88 1.21
C LYS A 237 9.79 13.57 0.01
N CYS A 238 11.08 13.32 -0.25
CA CYS A 238 11.76 13.95 -1.38
C CYS A 238 11.35 13.37 -2.74
N LEU A 239 10.87 12.11 -2.76
CA LEU A 239 10.23 11.52 -3.93
C LEU A 239 8.79 12.00 -4.15
N HIS A 240 8.24 12.80 -3.23
CA HIS A 240 6.86 13.31 -3.26
C HIS A 240 5.83 12.18 -3.34
N VAL A 241 6.00 11.17 -2.49
CA VAL A 241 5.04 10.07 -2.27
C VAL A 241 4.58 10.05 -0.80
N TRP A 242 3.88 9.01 -0.37
CA TRP A 242 3.33 8.95 1.00
C TRP A 242 4.43 8.78 2.05
N ASP A 243 4.54 9.75 2.96
CA ASP A 243 5.60 9.86 3.97
C ASP A 243 5.08 10.05 5.42
N LEU A 244 3.77 9.98 5.67
CA LEU A 244 3.21 10.22 7.01
C LEU A 244 3.40 9.03 7.97
N ASP A 245 3.28 7.82 7.44
CA ASP A 245 3.52 6.54 8.10
C ASP A 245 4.08 5.54 7.07
N VAL A 246 4.76 4.48 7.53
CA VAL A 246 5.46 3.58 6.61
C VAL A 246 4.49 2.62 5.93
N ARG A 247 4.45 2.67 4.60
CA ARG A 247 3.58 1.84 3.76
C ARG A 247 4.31 1.33 2.51
N GLY A 248 3.70 0.35 1.84
CA GLY A 248 4.18 -0.17 0.56
C GLY A 248 5.40 -1.09 0.64
N TYR A 249 5.71 -1.62 1.82
CA TYR A 249 6.87 -2.48 2.03
C TYR A 249 6.48 -3.96 2.16
N HIS A 250 7.45 -4.81 1.85
CA HIS A 250 7.43 -6.25 2.04
C HIS A 250 8.82 -6.67 2.54
N SER A 251 8.94 -7.14 3.79
CA SER A 251 10.19 -7.59 4.38
C SER A 251 11.35 -6.58 4.18
N GLY A 252 11.09 -5.29 4.45
CA GLY A 252 12.06 -4.21 4.28
C GLY A 252 12.44 -3.90 2.83
N LEU A 253 11.65 -4.33 1.85
CA LEU A 253 11.76 -3.95 0.44
C LEU A 253 10.59 -3.07 0.03
N TRP A 254 10.88 -1.94 -0.62
CA TRP A 254 9.89 -1.15 -1.37
C TRP A 254 10.13 -1.28 -2.86
N ARG A 255 9.04 -1.27 -3.62
CA ARG A 255 9.01 -1.36 -5.08
C ARG A 255 8.21 -0.20 -5.63
N LEU A 256 8.84 0.59 -6.50
CA LEU A 256 8.21 1.74 -7.14
C LEU A 256 8.89 2.01 -8.49
N PHE A 257 8.36 2.96 -9.25
CA PHE A 257 8.97 3.41 -10.50
C PHE A 257 9.61 4.79 -10.36
N ARG A 258 10.70 5.02 -11.09
CA ARG A 258 11.25 6.35 -11.35
C ARG A 258 11.77 6.40 -12.78
N LYS A 259 11.42 7.45 -13.53
CA LYS A 259 11.75 7.57 -14.96
C LYS A 259 11.41 6.29 -15.75
N ARG A 260 10.26 5.65 -15.44
CA ARG A 260 9.80 4.40 -16.07
C ARG A 260 10.76 3.20 -15.90
N ASN A 261 11.64 3.26 -14.90
CA ASN A 261 12.45 2.14 -14.42
C ASN A 261 11.91 1.63 -13.10
N HIS A 262 11.97 0.33 -12.89
CA HIS A 262 11.56 -0.31 -11.65
C HIS A 262 12.70 -0.15 -10.63
N VAL A 263 12.42 0.48 -9.50
CA VAL A 263 13.39 0.77 -8.44
C VAL A 263 13.03 -0.05 -7.21
N LEU A 264 13.99 -0.85 -6.77
CA LEU A 264 13.95 -1.65 -5.56
C LEU A 264 14.71 -0.90 -4.47
N VAL A 265 14.07 -0.64 -3.34
CA VAL A 265 14.70 0.00 -2.17
C VAL A 265 14.77 -1.04 -1.05
N VAL A 266 15.99 -1.46 -0.69
CA VAL A 266 16.22 -2.50 0.33
C VAL A 266 16.74 -1.86 1.62
N ALA A 267 16.06 -2.12 2.74
CA ALA A 267 16.46 -1.70 4.08
C ALA A 267 17.54 -2.61 4.68
N VAL A 268 18.69 -2.06 5.02
CA VAL A 268 19.84 -2.78 5.57
C VAL A 268 20.08 -2.36 7.04
N PRO A 269 20.30 -3.32 7.98
CA PRO A 269 20.39 -4.77 7.79
C PRO A 269 19.07 -5.54 7.96
N ILE A 270 17.95 -4.87 8.29
CA ILE A 270 16.73 -5.57 8.72
C ILE A 270 16.09 -6.45 7.63
N SER A 271 16.25 -6.10 6.36
CA SER A 271 15.67 -6.86 5.27
C SER A 271 16.41 -8.19 5.12
N PRO A 272 15.72 -9.33 4.94
CA PRO A 272 16.35 -10.58 4.56
C PRO A 272 17.10 -10.47 3.22
N TYR A 273 16.82 -9.45 2.40
CA TYR A 273 17.52 -9.20 1.13
C TYR A 273 18.85 -8.45 1.29
N SER A 274 19.24 -8.11 2.52
CA SER A 274 20.50 -7.40 2.82
C SER A 274 21.75 -8.17 2.39
N PHE A 275 21.68 -9.48 2.15
CA PHE A 275 22.86 -10.26 1.71
C PHE A 275 23.45 -9.76 0.37
N LEU A 276 22.66 -9.10 -0.47
CA LEU A 276 23.14 -8.51 -1.73
C LEU A 276 24.06 -7.31 -1.51
N TYR A 277 23.89 -6.61 -0.40
CA TYR A 277 24.75 -5.51 0.01
C TYR A 277 26.18 -5.99 0.33
N SER A 278 26.35 -7.21 0.85
CA SER A 278 27.67 -7.79 1.18
C SER A 278 28.61 -8.01 -0.01
N CYS A 279 28.13 -7.84 -1.25
CA CYS A 279 28.94 -8.03 -2.46
C CYS A 279 29.59 -6.75 -3.01
N GLY A 280 29.41 -5.56 -2.39
CA GLY A 280 29.98 -4.30 -2.87
C GLY A 280 30.49 -3.33 -1.78
N PRO A 281 31.38 -2.37 -2.09
CA PRO A 281 31.94 -1.39 -1.15
C PRO A 281 31.02 -0.17 -0.95
N VAL A 282 29.71 -0.36 -0.96
CA VAL A 282 28.71 0.72 -1.00
C VAL A 282 28.22 0.97 0.43
N LEU A 283 28.18 2.21 0.92
CA LEU A 283 27.52 2.54 2.20
C LEU A 283 26.01 2.73 1.96
N PRO A 284 25.11 2.29 2.85
CA PRO A 284 23.69 2.53 2.68
C PRO A 284 23.44 4.03 2.76
N ALA A 285 22.49 4.54 1.97
CA ALA A 285 22.12 5.94 2.08
C ALA A 285 21.58 6.20 3.51
N ASP A 286 22.09 7.24 4.17
CA ASP A 286 21.70 7.69 5.50
C ASP A 286 21.32 9.18 5.39
N PHE A 287 20.07 9.51 5.70
CA PHE A 287 19.57 10.89 5.68
C PHE A 287 19.58 11.44 7.11
N PRO A 288 20.47 12.38 7.46
CA PRO A 288 20.38 13.03 8.75
C PRO A 288 19.05 13.78 8.86
N ARG A 289 18.37 13.66 10.00
CA ARG A 289 17.12 14.39 10.29
C ARG A 289 17.36 15.88 10.15
N GLU A 290 16.72 16.54 9.19
CA GLU A 290 16.50 17.98 9.29
C GLU A 290 15.48 18.24 10.42
N LEU A 291 15.74 19.25 11.24
CA LEU A 291 14.86 19.68 12.33
C LEU A 291 13.47 20.06 11.75
N GLN A 292 12.52 19.12 11.85
CA GLN A 292 11.16 19.26 11.36
C GLN A 292 10.42 20.38 12.12
N ALA A 293 10.08 21.49 11.45
CA ALA A 293 9.24 22.54 12.05
C ALA A 293 8.01 22.97 11.24
N GLU A 294 7.84 22.66 9.95
CA GLU A 294 6.81 23.38 9.15
C GLU A 294 5.63 22.56 8.60
N GLN A 295 5.71 21.22 8.44
CA GLN A 295 4.56 20.46 7.90
C GLN A 295 3.56 19.94 8.94
N ARG A 296 3.94 19.83 10.22
CA ARG A 296 3.04 19.36 11.29
C ARG A 296 1.97 20.40 11.68
N ILE A 297 2.17 21.67 11.35
CA ILE A 297 1.31 22.78 11.80
C ILE A 297 -0.05 22.78 11.08
N LEU A 298 -0.15 22.19 9.88
CA LEU A 298 -1.37 22.18 9.06
C LEU A 298 -2.19 20.87 9.18
N MET A 299 -1.67 19.85 9.87
CA MET A 299 -2.39 18.59 10.09
C MET A 299 -3.31 18.67 11.30
N SER A 300 -4.57 18.24 11.13
CA SER A 300 -5.54 18.11 12.22
C SER A 300 -5.04 17.13 13.30
N GLY A 301 -5.60 17.18 14.51
CA GLY A 301 -5.24 16.24 15.58
C GLY A 301 -5.40 14.77 15.21
N ALA A 302 -6.36 14.44 14.33
CA ALA A 302 -6.56 13.08 13.82
C ALA A 302 -5.53 12.70 12.76
N GLN A 303 -5.10 13.64 11.91
CA GLN A 303 -4.02 13.42 10.94
C GLN A 303 -2.65 13.21 11.62
N ARG A 304 -2.43 13.85 12.78
CA ARG A 304 -1.23 13.60 13.60
C ARG A 304 -1.22 12.20 14.22
N LEU A 305 -2.37 11.72 14.71
CA LEU A 305 -2.50 10.35 15.23
C LEU A 305 -2.29 9.29 14.15
N MET A 306 -2.64 9.56 12.88
CA MET A 306 -2.32 8.67 11.76
C MET A 306 -0.82 8.62 11.40
N ALA A 307 -0.03 9.62 11.82
CA ALA A 307 1.40 9.71 11.56
C ALA A 307 2.28 9.31 12.76
N GLU A 308 1.67 8.97 13.91
CA GLU A 308 2.38 8.72 15.18
C GLU A 308 2.37 7.24 15.61
N MET A 309 2.01 6.30 14.72
CA MET A 309 2.03 4.85 14.96
C MET A 309 2.49 4.08 13.72
#